data_AF-A0A1J0W0E9-F1
#
_entry.id   AF-A0A1J0W0E9-F1
#
_cell.length_a   1.000
_cell.length_b   1.000
_cell.length_c   1.000
_cell.angle_alpha   90.00
_cell.angle_beta   90.00
_cell.angle_gamma   90.00
#
_symmetry.space_group_name_H-M   'P 1'
#
loop_
_entity.id
_entity.type
_entity.pdbx_description
1 polymer ?
#
loop_
_entity_poly.entity_id
_entity_poly.type
_entity_poly.pdbx_seq_one_letter_code
_entity_poly.pdbx_strand_id
1 'polypeptide(L)'
;MELYVACARDRRGMRPYIARSQDGGLTFTHWHEVPETQLDLLAAFVPDKIVSAQSGSIHYSTTESIRWQSAVSDWNPKAIKWIAGLPGAVTNSFGVVVMTENYNFESLRPASPLQSTALISHDSGETWRRIDFATPAADK
;
A
#
# COMPACT_ATOMS: atom_id res chain seq x y z
N MET A 1 15.96 8.42 -16.14
CA MET A 1 16.59 7.74 -14.99
C MET A 1 15.46 7.09 -14.21
N GLU A 2 15.53 5.78 -14.00
CA GLU A 2 14.46 5.04 -13.30
C GLU A 2 14.71 5.06 -11.79
N LEU A 3 13.66 5.39 -11.03
CA LEU A 3 13.68 5.45 -9.57
C LEU A 3 13.01 4.20 -9.02
N TYR A 4 13.71 3.50 -8.11
CA TYR A 4 13.18 2.37 -7.38
C TYR A 4 13.07 2.70 -5.90
N VAL A 5 12.04 2.18 -5.24
CA VAL A 5 11.73 2.49 -3.85
C VAL A 5 11.44 1.20 -3.08
N ALA A 6 11.96 1.11 -1.87
CA ALA A 6 11.72 -0.03 -0.97
C ALA A 6 11.42 0.44 0.46
N CYS A 7 10.52 -0.26 1.15
CA CYS A 7 10.41 -0.18 2.60
C CYS A 7 11.54 -1.02 3.22
N ALA A 8 12.29 -0.42 4.13
CA ALA A 8 13.35 -1.09 4.86
C ALA A 8 13.23 -0.81 6.35
N ARG A 9 13.97 -1.58 7.15
CA ARG A 9 14.17 -1.33 8.57
C ARG A 9 15.66 -1.21 8.83
N ASP A 10 16.04 -0.40 9.82
CA ASP A 10 17.43 -0.30 10.23
C ASP A 10 17.97 -1.67 10.71
N ARG A 11 19.30 -1.78 10.88
CA ARG A 11 19.94 -3.04 11.32
C ARG A 11 19.49 -3.52 12.71
N ARG A 12 18.81 -2.66 13.47
CA ARG A 12 18.25 -2.99 14.79
C ARG A 12 16.77 -3.36 14.69
N GLY A 13 16.18 -3.32 13.50
CA GLY A 13 14.79 -3.64 13.21
C GLY A 13 13.79 -2.63 13.76
N MET A 14 14.24 -1.46 14.26
CA MET A 14 13.41 -0.60 15.10
C MET A 14 12.79 0.58 14.35
N ARG A 15 13.42 1.06 13.27
CA ARG A 15 12.92 2.23 12.52
C ARG A 15 12.62 1.89 11.07
N PRO A 16 11.34 1.95 10.65
CA PRO A 16 11.00 1.83 9.24
C PRO A 16 11.48 3.07 8.49
N TYR A 17 11.99 2.87 7.28
CA TYR A 17 12.37 3.98 6.39
C TYR A 17 12.11 3.61 4.94
N ILE A 18 12.01 4.65 4.11
CA ILE A 18 11.97 4.53 2.66
C ILE A 18 13.40 4.61 2.14
N ALA A 19 13.81 3.60 1.39
CA ALA A 19 15.05 3.58 0.65
C ALA A 19 14.80 3.84 -0.84
N ARG A 20 15.75 4.51 -1.51
CA ARG A 20 15.70 4.74 -2.96
C ARG A 20 16.92 4.18 -3.68
N SER A 21 16.72 3.75 -4.92
CA SER A 21 17.78 3.37 -5.84
C SER A 21 17.62 4.14 -7.17
N GLN A 22 18.76 4.54 -7.73
CA GLN A 22 18.85 5.22 -9.03
C GLN A 22 19.61 4.37 -10.07
N ASP A 23 19.95 3.14 -9.71
CA ASP A 23 20.82 2.23 -10.45
C ASP A 23 20.15 0.88 -10.72
N GLY A 24 18.84 0.87 -10.94
CA GLY A 24 18.11 -0.37 -11.26
C GLY A 24 17.86 -1.28 -10.05
N GLY A 25 17.95 -0.76 -8.82
CA GLY A 25 17.83 -1.55 -7.60
C GLY A 25 19.14 -2.21 -7.13
N LEU A 26 20.29 -1.85 -7.70
CA LEU A 26 21.58 -2.43 -7.29
C LEU A 26 22.05 -1.87 -5.94
N THR A 27 21.87 -0.56 -5.72
CA THR A 27 22.18 0.09 -4.45
C THR A 27 21.01 0.92 -3.95
N PHE A 28 20.75 0.82 -2.65
CA PHE A 28 19.71 1.58 -1.98
C PHE A 28 20.31 2.56 -0.98
N THR A 29 19.84 3.79 -1.01
CA THR A 29 20.19 4.83 -0.05
C THR A 29 18.98 5.17 0.81
N HIS A 30 19.21 5.39 2.10
CA HIS A 30 18.18 5.87 2.98
C HIS A 30 17.67 7.23 2.48
N TRP A 31 16.35 7.35 2.29
CA TRP A 31 15.72 8.51 1.70
C TRP A 31 14.80 9.27 2.66
N HIS A 32 13.96 8.56 3.42
CA HIS A 32 13.02 9.21 4.34
C HIS A 32 12.67 8.31 5.54
N GLU A 33 12.70 8.90 6.73
CA GLU A 33 12.28 8.23 7.96
C GLU A 33 10.76 8.08 8.00
N VAL A 34 10.29 6.91 8.43
CA VAL A 34 8.87 6.66 8.64
C VAL A 34 8.63 6.65 10.15
N PRO A 35 7.55 7.27 10.66
CA PRO A 35 7.23 7.21 12.09
C PRO A 35 7.19 5.76 12.61
N GLU A 36 7.74 5.52 13.81
CA GLU A 36 7.79 4.19 14.44
C GLU A 36 6.39 3.58 14.64
N THR A 37 5.33 4.38 14.62
CA THR A 37 3.94 3.90 14.67
C THR A 37 3.50 3.19 13.40
N GLN A 38 4.29 3.21 12.32
CA GLN A 38 3.97 2.63 11.02
C GLN A 38 4.85 1.41 10.69
N LEU A 39 4.98 0.44 11.61
CA LEU A 39 5.83 -0.75 11.44
C LEU A 39 5.36 -1.68 10.31
N ASP A 40 4.07 -1.68 9.99
CA ASP A 40 3.46 -2.54 8.96
C ASP A 40 3.36 -1.84 7.60
N LEU A 41 4.24 -0.85 7.34
CA LEU A 41 4.20 -0.04 6.13
C LEU A 41 4.44 -0.89 4.89
N LEU A 42 3.41 -1.01 4.05
CA LEU A 42 3.55 -1.45 2.68
C LEU A 42 3.67 -0.21 1.79
N ALA A 43 4.61 -0.20 0.84
CA ALA A 43 4.72 0.89 -0.12
C ALA A 43 4.69 0.38 -1.56
N ALA A 44 3.99 1.12 -2.42
CA ALA A 44 4.02 0.96 -3.86
C ALA A 44 4.44 2.25 -4.54
N PHE A 45 4.94 2.10 -5.76
CA PHE A 45 5.48 3.17 -6.57
C PHE A 45 4.87 3.15 -7.97
N VAL A 46 4.52 4.34 -8.46
CA VAL A 46 4.35 4.65 -9.89
C VAL A 46 5.16 5.92 -10.17
N PRO A 47 5.40 6.30 -11.44
CA PRO A 47 6.11 7.54 -11.73
C PRO A 47 5.58 8.72 -10.89
N ASP A 48 6.49 9.43 -10.25
CA ASP A 48 6.29 10.63 -9.43
C ASP A 48 5.53 10.48 -8.11
N LYS A 49 5.03 9.28 -7.77
CA LYS A 49 4.19 9.07 -6.58
C LYS A 49 4.58 7.81 -5.80
N ILE A 50 4.45 7.90 -4.49
CA ILE A 50 4.57 6.79 -3.55
C ILE A 50 3.27 6.69 -2.77
N VAL A 51 2.73 5.48 -2.67
CA VAL A 51 1.60 5.19 -1.79
C VAL A 51 2.10 4.31 -0.68
N SER A 52 1.66 4.60 0.54
CA SER A 52 1.85 3.73 1.67
C SER A 52 0.53 3.34 2.31
N ALA A 53 0.52 2.14 2.87
CA ALA A 53 -0.65 1.54 3.47
C ALA A 53 -0.29 0.99 4.85
N GLN A 54 -1.15 1.28 5.82
CA GLN A 54 -1.14 0.72 7.16
C GLN A 54 -2.57 0.30 7.53
N SER A 55 -2.73 -0.69 8.42
CA SER A 55 -4.04 -1.03 9.01
C SER A 55 -4.83 0.22 9.40
N GLY A 56 -5.94 0.47 8.71
CA GLY A 56 -6.83 1.61 8.94
C GLY A 56 -6.47 2.92 8.23
N SER A 57 -5.41 2.99 7.41
CA SER A 57 -5.07 4.21 6.68
C SER A 57 -4.24 3.97 5.41
N ILE A 58 -4.52 4.76 4.38
CA ILE A 58 -3.72 4.84 3.16
C ILE A 58 -3.21 6.27 3.05
N HIS A 59 -1.93 6.43 2.75
CA HIS A 59 -1.29 7.73 2.54
C HIS A 59 -0.59 7.74 1.19
N TYR A 60 -0.45 8.92 0.61
CA TYR A 60 0.30 9.10 -0.63
C TYR A 60 1.23 10.30 -0.51
N SER A 61 2.24 10.34 -1.36
CA SER A 61 3.17 11.45 -1.47
C SER A 61 3.73 11.54 -2.88
N THR A 62 4.26 12.70 -3.24
CA THR A 62 5.15 12.83 -4.40
C THR A 62 6.54 12.27 -4.08
N THR A 63 7.26 11.85 -5.10
CA THR A 63 8.66 11.40 -4.98
C THR A 63 9.63 12.56 -4.93
N GLU A 64 9.30 13.73 -5.49
CA GLU A 64 10.19 14.90 -5.42
C GLU A 64 10.30 15.48 -4.01
N SER A 65 9.16 15.50 -3.30
CA SER A 65 9.09 15.95 -1.91
C SER A 65 8.21 14.99 -1.12
N ILE A 66 8.86 14.14 -0.31
CA ILE A 66 8.12 13.20 0.54
C ILE A 66 7.35 14.00 1.61
N ARG A 67 6.05 14.16 1.36
CA ARG A 67 5.05 14.84 2.19
C ARG A 67 3.79 13.99 2.16
N TRP A 68 3.59 13.23 3.24
CA TRP A 68 2.46 12.33 3.36
C TRP A 68 1.13 13.08 3.47
N GLN A 69 0.18 12.64 2.65
CA GLN A 69 -1.20 13.08 2.67
C GLN A 69 -2.09 11.86 2.87
N SER A 70 -3.13 12.00 3.67
CA SER A 70 -4.11 10.94 3.85
C SER A 70 -4.96 10.82 2.60
N ALA A 71 -5.09 9.59 2.10
CA ALA A 71 -5.96 9.30 0.98
C ALA A 71 -7.43 9.32 1.42
N VAL A 72 -8.32 9.69 0.49
CA VAL A 72 -9.76 9.59 0.70
C VAL A 72 -10.20 8.20 0.23
N SER A 73 -10.90 7.47 1.09
CA SER A 73 -11.44 6.15 0.76
C SER A 73 -12.91 6.09 1.16
N ASP A 74 -13.75 5.52 0.30
CA ASP A 74 -15.14 5.20 0.61
C ASP A 74 -15.30 4.07 1.64
N TRP A 75 -14.20 3.38 1.91
CA TRP A 75 -14.13 2.28 2.85
C TRP A 75 -12.81 2.26 3.60
N ASN A 76 -12.87 2.07 4.92
CA ASN A 76 -11.67 2.03 5.75
C ASN A 76 -11.18 0.58 5.96
N PRO A 77 -10.07 0.16 5.33
CA PRO A 77 -9.57 -1.19 5.47
C PRO A 77 -8.97 -1.43 6.87
N LYS A 78 -9.48 -2.41 7.62
CA LYS A 78 -8.94 -2.73 8.95
C LYS A 78 -7.54 -3.35 8.91
N ALA A 79 -7.23 -4.06 7.84
CA ALA A 79 -5.92 -4.67 7.60
C ALA A 79 -5.64 -4.60 6.10
N ILE A 80 -4.41 -4.23 5.75
CA ILE A 80 -3.93 -4.21 4.36
C ILE A 80 -2.78 -5.21 4.28
N LYS A 81 -2.88 -6.19 3.40
CA LYS A 81 -1.86 -7.24 3.26
C LYS A 81 -0.88 -6.95 2.13
N TRP A 82 -1.34 -6.31 1.06
CA TRP A 82 -0.56 -6.06 -0.15
C TRP A 82 -0.92 -4.70 -0.76
N ILE A 83 0.05 -4.09 -1.45
CA ILE A 83 -0.13 -2.90 -2.27
C ILE A 83 0.72 -3.04 -3.53
N ALA A 84 0.19 -2.63 -4.68
CA ALA A 84 0.93 -2.67 -5.93
C ALA A 84 0.73 -1.38 -6.76
N GLY A 85 1.81 -0.93 -7.41
CA GLY A 85 1.68 -0.02 -8.55
C GLY A 85 1.24 -0.85 -9.74
N LEU A 86 0.20 -0.42 -10.46
CA LEU A 86 -0.22 -1.11 -11.68
C LEU A 86 0.52 -0.47 -12.87
N PRO A 87 1.44 -1.19 -13.54
CA PRO A 87 2.13 -0.64 -14.70
C PRO A 87 1.15 -0.54 -15.88
N GLY A 88 0.96 0.68 -16.39
CA GLY A 88 0.12 0.95 -17.56
C GLY A 88 0.31 2.38 -18.04
N ALA A 89 0.75 2.54 -19.28
CA ALA A 89 0.97 3.84 -19.91
C ALA A 89 -0.32 4.68 -19.88
N VAL A 90 -0.18 5.99 -19.68
CA VAL A 90 -1.23 7.03 -19.70
C VAL A 90 -1.90 7.36 -18.35
N THR A 91 -1.93 6.46 -17.37
CA THR A 91 -2.55 6.78 -16.07
C THR A 91 -1.59 6.50 -14.91
N ASN A 92 -1.29 7.52 -14.12
CA ASN A 92 -0.63 7.37 -12.81
C ASN A 92 -1.58 6.66 -11.82
N SER A 93 -2.01 5.44 -12.12
CA SER A 93 -2.99 4.68 -11.34
C SER A 93 -2.29 3.66 -10.44
N PHE A 94 -2.81 3.49 -9.23
CA PHE A 94 -2.36 2.46 -8.29
C PHE A 94 -3.48 1.44 -8.05
N GLY A 95 -3.11 0.17 -7.93
CA GLY A 95 -4.03 -0.88 -7.47
C GLY A 95 -3.62 -1.37 -6.10
N VAL A 96 -4.41 -1.10 -5.06
CA VAL A 96 -4.22 -1.74 -3.75
C VAL A 96 -5.13 -2.96 -3.69
N VAL A 97 -4.57 -4.16 -3.84
CA VAL A 97 -5.33 -5.36 -3.46
C VAL A 97 -5.33 -5.45 -1.94
N VAL A 98 -6.41 -4.95 -1.32
CA VAL A 98 -6.45 -4.88 0.14
C VAL A 98 -6.51 -6.25 0.82
N MET A 99 -7.29 -7.25 0.44
CA MET A 99 -7.47 -8.48 1.26
C MET A 99 -7.69 -8.18 2.76
N THR A 100 -8.83 -7.62 3.10
CA THR A 100 -9.27 -7.66 4.49
C THR A 100 -9.69 -9.08 4.82
N GLU A 101 -8.85 -9.79 5.55
CA GLU A 101 -9.39 -10.78 6.47
C GLU A 101 -10.30 -9.98 7.41
N ASN A 102 -11.57 -10.38 7.54
CA ASN A 102 -12.34 -10.01 8.73
C ASN A 102 -11.67 -10.74 9.90
N TYR A 103 -10.47 -10.30 10.30
CA TYR A 103 -9.76 -10.84 11.44
C TYR A 103 -10.47 -10.30 12.67
N ASN A 104 -11.12 -11.17 13.42
CA ASN A 104 -11.62 -10.77 14.72
C ASN A 104 -10.41 -10.67 15.66
N PHE A 105 -9.94 -9.44 15.90
CA PHE A 105 -8.77 -9.16 16.73
C PHE A 105 -8.92 -9.64 18.18
N GLU A 106 -10.15 -9.86 18.67
CA GLU A 106 -10.39 -10.41 20.01
C GLU A 106 -10.27 -11.94 20.06
N SER A 107 -10.54 -12.64 18.95
CA SER A 107 -10.53 -14.12 18.92
C SER A 107 -9.35 -14.74 18.16
N LEU A 108 -8.53 -13.93 17.47
CA LEU A 108 -7.44 -14.38 16.60
C LEU A 108 -7.86 -15.42 15.54
N ARG A 109 -9.17 -15.56 15.29
CA ARG A 109 -9.74 -16.47 14.30
C ARG A 109 -10.16 -15.70 13.05
N PRO A 110 -9.99 -16.29 11.85
CA PRO A 110 -10.61 -15.75 10.65
C PRO A 110 -12.13 -15.71 10.85
N ALA A 111 -12.78 -14.56 10.68
CA ALA A 111 -14.23 -14.54 10.58
C ALA A 111 -14.59 -15.21 9.24
N SER A 112 -15.33 -16.31 9.33
CA SER A 112 -15.92 -16.96 8.16
C SER A 112 -17.20 -16.23 7.76
N PRO A 113 -17.42 -15.94 6.47
CA PRO A 113 -16.51 -16.18 5.35
C PRO A 113 -15.41 -15.11 5.22
N LEU A 114 -14.22 -15.53 4.77
CA LEU A 114 -13.14 -14.63 4.35
C LEU A 114 -13.63 -13.79 3.16
N GLN A 115 -13.88 -12.49 3.39
CA GLN A 115 -14.22 -11.54 2.32
C GLN A 115 -12.99 -10.74 1.93
N SER A 116 -12.21 -11.26 0.98
CA SER A 116 -11.19 -10.46 0.32
C SER A 116 -11.87 -9.34 -0.48
N THR A 117 -11.50 -8.10 -0.19
CA THR A 117 -11.92 -6.90 -0.91
C THR A 117 -10.70 -6.24 -1.53
N ALA A 118 -10.86 -5.62 -2.70
CA ALA A 118 -9.79 -4.81 -3.31
C ALA A 118 -10.17 -3.33 -3.30
N LEU A 119 -9.17 -2.45 -3.28
CA LEU A 119 -9.35 -1.02 -3.51
C LEU A 119 -8.55 -0.60 -4.75
N ILE A 120 -9.14 0.25 -5.58
CA ILE A 120 -8.42 0.82 -6.72
C ILE A 120 -8.39 2.33 -6.63
N SER A 121 -7.26 2.90 -7.02
CA SER A 121 -7.10 4.33 -7.21
C SER A 121 -6.70 4.60 -8.66
N HIS A 122 -7.48 5.47 -9.31
CA HIS A 122 -7.18 5.91 -10.67
C HIS A 122 -6.39 7.24 -10.69
N ASP A 123 -6.19 7.85 -9.54
CA ASP A 123 -5.65 9.19 -9.33
C ASP A 123 -4.43 9.18 -8.40
N SER A 124 -3.50 8.27 -8.65
CA SER A 124 -2.20 8.26 -7.97
C SER A 124 -2.24 8.04 -6.45
N GLY A 125 -3.27 7.34 -5.97
CA GLY A 125 -3.46 7.00 -4.58
C GLY A 125 -4.19 8.06 -3.76
N GLU A 126 -4.75 9.09 -4.41
CA GLU A 126 -5.46 10.18 -3.74
C GLU A 126 -6.87 9.76 -3.32
N THR A 127 -7.62 9.11 -4.21
CA THR A 127 -8.93 8.53 -3.93
C THR A 127 -8.97 7.03 -4.17
N TRP A 128 -9.68 6.31 -3.30
CA TRP A 128 -9.81 4.87 -3.34
C TRP A 128 -11.27 4.46 -3.38
N ARG A 129 -11.55 3.46 -4.22
CA ARG A 129 -12.88 2.86 -4.36
C ARG A 129 -12.83 1.38 -4.12
N ARG A 130 -13.81 0.90 -3.36
CA ARG A 130 -14.04 -0.54 -3.13
C ARG A 130 -14.41 -1.26 -4.43
N ILE A 131 -13.72 -2.36 -4.68
CA ILE A 131 -14.09 -3.37 -5.67
C ILE A 131 -14.54 -4.61 -4.91
N ASP A 132 -15.82 -4.95 -5.08
CA ASP A 132 -16.38 -6.21 -4.63
C ASP A 132 -16.17 -7.28 -5.69
N PHE A 133 -15.54 -8.38 -5.31
CA PHE A 133 -15.46 -9.54 -6.18
C PHE A 133 -16.81 -10.25 -6.20
N ALA A 134 -17.34 -10.51 -7.39
CA ALA A 134 -18.48 -11.41 -7.52
C ALA A 134 -18.09 -12.76 -6.92
N THR A 135 -18.86 -13.23 -5.93
CA THR A 135 -18.72 -14.61 -5.48
C THR A 135 -19.11 -15.48 -6.67
N PRO A 136 -18.24 -16.38 -7.16
CA PRO A 136 -18.63 -17.30 -8.21
C PRO A 136 -19.91 -18.00 -7.74
N ALA A 137 -20.95 -17.97 -8.56
CA ALA A 137 -22.12 -18.79 -8.28
C ALA A 137 -21.59 -20.22 -8.12
N ALA A 138 -21.90 -20.86 -6.99
CA ALA A 138 -21.58 -22.27 -6.82
C ALA A 138 -22.31 -23.00 -7.94
N ASP A 139 -21.55 -23.51 -8.92
CA ASP A 139 -22.09 -24.39 -9.95
C ASP A 139 -22.81 -25.53 -9.21
N LYS A 140 -24.13 -25.61 -9.42
CA LYS A 140 -24.99 -26.65 -8.85
C LYS A 140 -24.91 -27.92 -9.68
#